data_AF-A0A182F0D1-F1
#
_entry.id   AF-A0A182F0D1-F1
#
_cell.length_a   1.000
_cell.length_b   1.000
_cell.length_c   1.000
_cell.angle_alpha   90.00
_cell.angle_beta   90.00
_cell.angle_gamma   90.00
#
_symmetry.space_group_name_H-M   'P 1'
#
loop_
_entity.id
_entity.type
_entity.pdbx_description
1 polymer ?
#
loop_
_entity_poly.entity_id
_entity_poly.type
_entity_poly.pdbx_seq_one_letter_code
_entity_poly.pdbx_strand_id
1 'polypeptide(L)' 'MMGKVLFASGSPFPGVNYDGKYYKPGQCNNSYIFPGIGLGVILFEIRHIVDEIFLIAAK' A
#
# COMPACT_ATOMS: atom_id res chain seq x y z
N MET A 1 19.10 -8.52 17.33
CA MET A 1 18.67 -7.10 17.40
C MET A 1 17.15 -7.07 17.28
N MET A 2 16.42 -6.72 18.34
CA MET A 2 14.95 -6.84 18.39
C MET A 2 14.27 -5.50 18.07
N GLY A 3 13.06 -5.53 17.52
CA GLY A 3 12.27 -4.33 17.21
C GLY A 3 12.73 -3.50 16.00
N LYS A 4 13.60 -4.06 15.13
CA LYS A 4 14.16 -3.33 13.97
C LYS A 4 13.69 -3.85 12.60
N VAL A 5 12.53 -4.49 12.56
CA VAL A 5 11.94 -4.99 11.31
C VAL A 5 11.09 -3.91 10.65
N LEU A 6 11.03 -3.92 9.31
CA LEU A 6 9.97 -3.26 8.58
C LEU A 6 8.79 -4.24 8.49
N PHE A 7 7.64 -3.86 9.05
CA PHE A 7 6.46 -4.72 9.12
C PHE A 7 5.26 -4.08 8.41
N ALA A 8 4.61 -4.87 7.55
CA ALA A 8 3.32 -4.56 6.96
C ALA A 8 2.52 -5.86 6.75
N SER A 9 1.20 -5.74 6.73
CA SER A 9 0.28 -6.89 6.61
C SER A 9 -0.93 -6.57 5.75
N GLY A 10 -1.54 -7.57 5.12
CA GLY A 10 -2.79 -7.37 4.39
C GLY A 10 -3.96 -6.99 5.31
N SER A 11 -4.11 -7.72 6.42
CA SER A 11 -5.09 -7.41 7.46
C SER A 11 -4.63 -6.26 8.35
N PRO A 12 -5.55 -5.43 8.87
CA PRO A 12 -5.21 -4.40 9.83
C PRO A 12 -4.78 -5.03 11.16
N PHE A 13 -3.75 -4.46 11.78
CA PHE A 13 -3.31 -4.81 13.13
C PHE A 13 -3.32 -3.58 14.03
N PRO A 14 -3.59 -3.76 15.34
CA PRO A 14 -3.44 -2.69 16.31
C PRO A 14 -1.97 -2.27 16.40
N GLY A 15 -1.75 -1.02 16.84
CA GLY A 15 -0.40 -0.55 17.14
C GLY A 15 0.20 -1.26 18.35
N VAL A 16 1.53 -1.31 18.39
CA VAL A 16 2.30 -2.07 19.37
C VAL A 16 3.24 -1.12 20.11
N ASN A 17 3.20 -1.14 21.45
CA ASN A 17 4.23 -0.51 22.27
C ASN A 17 5.36 -1.51 22.49
N TYR A 18 6.58 -1.14 22.08
CA TYR A 18 7.77 -1.95 22.26
C TYR A 18 8.95 -1.05 22.64
N ASP A 19 9.63 -1.39 23.73
CA ASP A 19 10.83 -0.66 24.20
C ASP A 19 10.59 0.86 24.35
N GLY A 20 9.48 1.24 25.00
CA GLY A 20 9.10 2.65 25.22
C GLY A 20 8.65 3.40 23.96
N LYS A 21 8.62 2.76 22.79
CA LYS A 21 8.19 3.36 21.53
C LYS A 21 6.91 2.70 20.99
N TYR A 22 6.00 3.53 20.49
CA TYR A 22 4.82 3.07 19.77
C TYR A 22 5.15 2.83 18.29
N TYR A 23 4.74 1.67 17.77
CA TYR A 23 4.86 1.26 16.39
C TYR A 23 3.47 1.06 15.80
N LYS A 24 3.21 1.67 14.65
CA LYS A 24 1.97 1.48 13.89
C LYS A 24 2.26 0.58 12.68
N PRO A 25 1.76 -0.66 12.65
CA PRO A 25 1.84 -1.52 11.48
C PRO A 25 1.22 -0.85 10.24
N GLY A 26 1.92 -0.92 9.10
CA GLY A 26 1.33 -0.56 7.81
C GLY A 26 0.35 -1.63 7.34
N GLN A 27 -0.73 -1.22 6.67
CA GLN A 27 -1.63 -2.15 5.98
C GLN A 27 -1.34 -2.13 4.48
N CYS A 28 -1.09 -3.30 3.89
CA CYS A 28 -0.94 -3.48 2.44
C CYS A 28 -2.32 -3.69 1.81
N ASN A 29 -3.05 -2.61 1.58
CA ASN A 29 -4.41 -2.66 1.03
C ASN A 29 -4.46 -2.22 -0.44
N ASN A 30 -5.11 -3.00 -1.31
CA ASN A 30 -5.23 -2.68 -2.72
C ASN A 30 -6.03 -1.40 -2.98
N SER A 31 -6.83 -0.94 -2.01
CA SER A 31 -7.52 0.35 -2.06
C SER A 31 -6.56 1.55 -2.21
N TYR A 32 -5.27 1.40 -1.94
CA TYR A 32 -4.28 2.46 -2.20
C TYR A 32 -3.97 2.63 -3.69
N ILE A 33 -4.24 1.63 -4.52
CA ILE A 33 -3.82 1.59 -5.93
C ILE A 33 -5.02 1.64 -6.87
N PHE A 34 -6.01 0.77 -6.67
CA PHE A 34 -7.11 0.60 -7.64
C PHE A 34 -7.95 1.85 -7.90
N PRO A 35 -8.26 2.72 -6.92
CA PRO A 35 -9.01 3.94 -7.21
C PRO A 35 -8.26 4.90 -8.15
N GLY A 36 -6.95 5.06 -7.97
CA GLY A 36 -6.13 5.92 -8.82
C GLY A 36 -6.01 5.37 -10.24
N ILE A 37 -5.77 4.06 -10.37
CA ILE A 37 -5.75 3.39 -11.67
C ILE A 37 -7.12 3.52 -12.36
N GLY A 38 -8.20 3.22 -11.65
CA GLY A 38 -9.56 3.30 -12.19
C GLY A 38 -9.93 4.70 -12.68
N LEU A 39 -9.58 5.73 -11.91
CA LEU A 39 -9.77 7.13 -12.31
C LEU A 39 -9.01 7.45 -13.60
N GLY A 40 -7.73 7.07 -13.69
CA GLY A 40 -6.92 7.28 -14.89
C GLY A 40 -7.50 6.56 -16.12
N VAL A 41 -7.96 5.32 -15.96
CA VAL A 41 -8.58 4.55 -17.05
C VAL A 41 -9.83 5.26 -17.57
N ILE A 42 -10.69 5.77 -16.69
CA ILE A 42 -11.93 6.45 -17.05
C ILE A 42 -11.65 7.78 -17.75
N LEU A 43 -10.77 8.62 -17.18
CA LEU A 43 -10.51 9.97 -17.70
C LEU A 43 -9.81 9.96 -19.06
N PHE A 44 -8.95 8.97 -19.31
CA PHE A 44 -8.13 8.90 -20.51
C PHE A 44 -8.53 7.77 -21.47
N GLU A 45 -9.66 7.12 -21.22
CA GLU A 45 -10.20 6.02 -22.03
C GLU A 45 -9.15 4.93 -22.35
N ILE A 46 -8.36 4.56 -21.33
CA ILE A 46 -7.24 3.62 -21.49
C ILE A 46 -7.79 2.25 -21.89
N ARG A 47 -7.35 1.74 -23.06
CA ARG A 47 -7.84 0.47 -23.62
C ARG A 47 -7.19 -0.78 -23.03
N HIS A 48 -5.93 -0.67 -22.61
CA HIS A 48 -5.16 -1.78 -22.07
C HIS A 48 -4.35 -1.30 -20.86
N ILE A 49 -4.46 -2.02 -19.76
CA ILE A 49 -3.67 -1.75 -18.55
C ILE A 49 -2.43 -2.65 -18.63
N VAL A 50 -1.29 -2.05 -18.94
CA VAL A 50 0.02 -2.73 -18.96
C VAL A 50 0.67 -2.70 -17.57
N ASP A 51 1.60 -3.62 -17.29
CA ASP A 51 2.29 -3.74 -16.00
C ASP A 51 2.93 -2.43 -15.53
N GLU A 52 3.41 -1.61 -16.46
CA GLU A 52 4.00 -0.31 -16.16
C GLU A 52 3.03 0.63 -15.42
N ILE A 53 1.72 0.55 -15.68
CA ILE A 53 0.72 1.37 -14.97
C ILE A 53 0.65 0.99 -13.49
N PHE A 54 0.72 -0.30 -13.17
CA PHE A 54 0.78 -0.77 -11.78
C PHE A 54 2.08 -0.36 -11.11
N LEU A 55 3.20 -0.43 -11.82
CA LEU A 55 4.51 0.04 -11.32
C LEU A 55 4.52 1.56 -11.09
N ILE A 56 3.88 2.34 -11.94
CA ILE A 56 3.71 3.80 -11.75
C ILE A 56 2.87 4.07 -10.50
N ALA A 57 1.76 3.36 -10.32
CA ALA A 57 0.90 3.57 -9.15
C ALA A 57 1.57 3.16 -7.83
N ALA A 58 2.54 2.23 -7.87
CA ALA A 58 3.24 1.73 -6.69
C ALA A 58 4.51 2.53 -6.30
N LYS A 59 4.98 3.44 -7.17
CA LYS A 59 6.14 4.31 -6.92
C LYS A 59 5.76 5.48 -6.01
#